data_AF-A0A6D2GG18-F1
#
_entry.id   AF-A0A6D2GG18-F1
#
_cell.length_a   1.000
_cell.length_b   1.000
_cell.length_c   1.000
_cell.angle_alpha   90.00
_cell.angle_beta   90.00
_cell.angle_gamma   90.00
#
_symmetry.space_group_name_H-M   'P 1'
#
loop_
_entity.id
_entity.type
_entity.pdbx_description
1 polymer ?
#
loop_
_entity_poly.entity_id
_entity_poly.type
_entity_poly.pdbx_seq_one_letter_code
_entity_poly.pdbx_strand_id
1 'polypeptide(L)'
;MNRVLLFPILIFFITPPLFADQLHSQHDVESDNSALTLLHNTLAEMLQNEPGQELEKIADKFPLTNYTDFTINTETSIKTIKKPSAKISNDEWQAFINTAFSADSENGEVNCKLVDLDGDGERDLIISSYSGGTGLFSYTGVLKRIGDKFFDINNNAENDTQTITGALYSENGRGANQWGQWVRINDQVYALWFNGEYDEDTFYLLRPFNTDNKIPSITIYYQYEYDNSSIEPQDEGKQLNPALNDRDKKQLIKSLNSKKYYFNKQKEEQEQEPVCPIPAGTSSEDAAHYRTEIAGSYVTQPVAVIPVWLNGTCFIGSVESYFGRGELMTISSPKDLNILGTYSITGLRHLKSIKSGWKSREENIPL
;
A
#
# COMPACT_ATOMS: atom_id res chain seq x y z
N MET A 1 25.94 37.68 64.46
CA MET A 1 26.64 37.06 63.31
C MET A 1 27.25 35.75 63.82
N ASN A 2 26.96 34.53 63.38
CA ASN A 2 25.93 33.91 62.55
C ASN A 2 25.79 32.47 63.10
N ARG A 3 24.57 32.02 63.40
CA ARG A 3 24.25 30.60 63.60
C ARG A 3 23.82 30.06 62.23
N VAL A 4 24.50 29.05 61.70
CA VAL A 4 24.11 28.35 60.47
C VAL A 4 23.48 27.02 60.86
N LEU A 5 22.19 26.89 60.53
CA LEU A 5 21.40 25.67 60.61
C LEU A 5 21.77 24.76 59.43
N LEU A 6 22.13 23.51 59.72
CA LEU A 6 22.26 22.42 58.73
C LEU A 6 20.90 21.72 58.61
N PHE A 7 20.22 21.88 57.47
CA PHE A 7 19.08 21.06 57.07
C PHE A 7 19.60 19.79 56.36
N PRO A 8 19.02 18.60 56.60
CA PRO A 8 19.31 17.43 55.79
C PRO A 8 18.52 17.53 54.48
N ILE A 9 19.22 17.43 53.35
CA ILE A 9 18.63 17.33 52.02
C ILE A 9 18.11 15.89 51.86
N LEU A 10 16.79 15.72 51.78
CA LEU A 10 16.15 14.47 51.38
C LEU A 10 16.33 14.35 49.86
N ILE A 11 17.15 13.40 49.40
CA ILE A 11 17.29 13.07 47.98
C ILE A 11 16.11 12.16 47.62
N PHE A 12 15.13 12.71 46.90
CA PHE A 12 14.12 11.91 46.21
C PHE A 12 14.78 11.22 45.01
N PHE A 13 14.88 9.89 45.06
CA PHE A 13 15.11 9.10 43.85
C PHE A 13 13.82 9.14 43.02
N ILE A 14 13.75 10.09 42.10
CA ILE A 14 12.79 10.02 41.00
C ILE A 14 13.38 8.99 40.03
N THR A 15 12.84 7.78 40.05
CA THR A 15 13.06 6.82 38.96
C THR A 15 12.43 7.43 37.70
N PRO A 16 13.19 7.76 36.65
CA PRO A 16 12.57 8.11 35.38
C PRO A 16 11.78 6.90 34.86
N PRO A 17 10.64 7.10 34.18
CA PRO A 17 9.95 6.00 33.53
C PRO A 17 10.92 5.37 32.52
N LEU A 18 11.06 4.05 32.61
CA LEU A 18 11.86 3.22 31.71
C LEU A 18 11.11 3.09 30.38
N PHE A 19 11.00 4.19 29.63
CA PHE A 19 10.86 4.09 28.18
C PHE A 19 12.29 4.10 27.64
N ALA A 20 12.89 2.91 27.61
CA ALA A 20 14.00 2.70 26.72
C ALA A 20 13.42 2.81 25.32
N ASP A 21 13.84 3.80 24.53
CA ASP A 21 13.71 3.74 23.08
C ASP A 21 14.18 2.35 22.67
N GLN A 22 13.23 1.51 22.23
CA GLN A 22 13.50 0.12 21.93
C GLN A 22 14.19 0.08 20.58
N LEU A 23 15.48 0.43 20.59
CA LEU A 23 16.36 0.36 19.43
C LEU A 23 16.24 -1.07 18.87
N HIS A 24 15.83 -1.17 17.61
CA HIS A 24 15.68 -2.42 16.87
C HIS A 24 16.92 -3.29 17.11
N SER A 25 16.77 -4.39 17.85
CA SER A 25 17.94 -5.11 18.36
C SER A 25 18.63 -5.82 17.20
N GLN A 26 19.93 -6.10 17.33
CA GLN A 26 20.67 -6.88 16.33
C GLN A 26 20.00 -8.23 16.06
N HIS A 27 19.40 -8.83 17.09
CA HIS A 27 18.64 -10.07 16.99
C HIS A 27 17.36 -9.91 16.14
N ASP A 28 16.64 -8.80 16.31
CA ASP A 28 15.43 -8.53 15.52
C ASP A 28 15.75 -8.31 14.04
N VAL A 29 16.83 -7.59 13.74
CA VAL A 29 17.33 -7.41 12.37
C VAL A 29 17.72 -8.74 11.73
N GLU A 30 18.35 -9.65 12.47
CA GLU A 30 18.69 -10.99 11.99
C GLU A 30 17.43 -11.84 11.75
N SER A 31 16.45 -11.77 12.65
CA SER A 31 15.14 -12.42 12.52
C SER A 31 14.38 -11.92 11.29
N ASP A 32 14.34 -10.60 11.09
CA ASP A 32 13.73 -9.94 9.92
C ASP A 32 14.38 -10.36 8.61
N ASN A 33 15.71 -10.37 8.54
CA ASN A 33 16.43 -10.81 7.34
C ASN A 33 16.19 -12.29 7.03
N SER A 34 16.09 -13.13 8.07
CA SER A 34 15.75 -14.54 7.91
C SER A 34 14.31 -14.73 7.39
N ALA A 35 13.34 -14.00 7.96
CA ALA A 35 11.96 -14.00 7.50
C ALA A 35 11.83 -13.50 6.05
N LEU A 36 12.55 -12.42 5.71
CA LEU A 36 12.59 -11.86 4.36
C LEU A 36 13.15 -12.86 3.34
N THR A 37 14.21 -13.58 3.71
CA THR A 37 14.81 -14.62 2.86
C THR A 37 13.83 -15.75 2.61
N LEU A 38 13.11 -16.20 3.64
CA LEU A 38 12.10 -17.25 3.52
C LEU A 38 10.94 -16.81 2.62
N LEU A 39 10.37 -15.62 2.87
CA LEU A 39 9.31 -15.05 2.04
C LEU A 39 9.74 -14.92 0.58
N HIS A 40 10.96 -14.42 0.33
CA HIS A 40 11.50 -14.29 -1.03
C HIS A 40 11.54 -15.63 -1.76
N ASN A 41 12.08 -16.67 -1.11
CA ASN A 41 12.21 -17.99 -1.73
C ASN A 41 10.84 -18.61 -2.02
N THR A 42 9.89 -18.49 -1.09
CA THR A 42 8.52 -18.99 -1.28
C THR A 42 7.80 -18.24 -2.40
N LEU A 43 7.96 -16.91 -2.48
CA LEU A 43 7.38 -16.10 -3.54
C LEU A 43 7.98 -16.43 -4.91
N ALA A 44 9.30 -16.62 -4.98
CA ALA A 44 9.98 -17.01 -6.20
C ALA A 44 9.51 -18.39 -6.70
N GLU A 45 9.34 -19.36 -5.80
CA GLU A 45 8.79 -20.68 -6.13
C GLU A 45 7.34 -20.57 -6.64
N MET A 46 6.50 -19.79 -5.96
CA MET A 46 5.10 -19.57 -6.32
C MET A 46 4.98 -18.99 -7.74
N LEU A 47 5.76 -17.95 -8.04
CA LEU A 47 5.75 -17.28 -9.34
C LEU A 47 6.36 -18.12 -10.47
N GLN A 48 7.28 -19.04 -10.17
CA GLN A 48 7.81 -19.97 -11.17
C GLN A 48 6.79 -21.03 -11.58
N ASN A 49 5.99 -21.51 -10.62
CA ASN A 49 5.03 -22.58 -10.85
C ASN A 49 3.70 -22.07 -11.42
N GLU A 50 3.21 -20.92 -10.92
CA GLU A 50 1.94 -20.31 -11.34
C GLU A 50 2.07 -18.79 -11.50
N PRO A 51 2.67 -18.28 -12.61
CA PRO A 51 2.95 -16.85 -12.80
C PRO A 51 1.74 -15.90 -12.74
N GLY A 52 0.53 -16.43 -12.91
CA GLY A 52 -0.74 -15.67 -12.86
C GLY A 52 -1.56 -15.91 -11.59
N GLN A 53 -0.97 -16.53 -10.56
CA GLN A 53 -1.65 -16.77 -9.30
C GLN A 53 -1.86 -15.45 -8.52
N GLU A 54 -3.01 -15.36 -7.84
CA GLU A 54 -3.30 -14.30 -6.87
C GLU A 54 -2.20 -14.26 -5.79
N LEU A 55 -1.53 -13.11 -5.70
CA LEU A 55 -0.36 -12.91 -4.85
C LEU A 55 -0.69 -13.00 -3.36
N GLU A 56 -1.94 -12.72 -2.99
CA GLU A 56 -2.50 -12.84 -1.64
C GLU A 56 -2.30 -14.25 -1.07
N LYS A 57 -2.28 -15.28 -1.91
CA LYS A 57 -2.10 -16.69 -1.50
C LYS A 57 -0.73 -16.98 -0.90
N ILE A 58 0.24 -16.07 -1.02
CA ILE A 58 1.53 -16.22 -0.35
C ILE A 58 1.36 -16.29 1.18
N ALA A 59 0.36 -15.61 1.73
CA ALA A 59 0.11 -15.57 3.17
C ALA A 59 -0.35 -16.93 3.72
N ASP A 60 -1.00 -17.78 2.90
CA ASP A 60 -1.39 -19.14 3.28
C ASP A 60 -0.19 -20.03 3.61
N LYS A 61 1.02 -19.66 3.13
CA LYS A 61 2.27 -20.36 3.46
C LYS A 61 2.81 -19.99 4.85
N PHE A 62 2.28 -18.94 5.46
CA PHE A 62 2.73 -18.37 6.72
C PHE A 62 1.55 -18.11 7.68
N PRO A 63 0.73 -19.13 7.97
CA PRO A 63 -0.54 -18.92 8.66
C PRO A 63 -0.35 -18.35 10.06
N LEU A 64 -1.12 -17.32 10.39
CA LEU A 64 -1.26 -16.88 11.78
C LEU A 64 -2.04 -17.94 12.57
N THR A 65 -1.55 -18.24 13.77
CA THR A 65 -2.17 -19.20 14.70
C THR A 65 -2.37 -18.57 16.08
N ASN A 66 -3.19 -19.22 16.92
CA ASN A 66 -3.45 -18.82 18.32
C ASN A 66 -4.03 -17.40 18.51
N TYR A 67 -4.91 -16.99 17.60
CA TYR A 67 -5.60 -15.71 17.68
C TYR A 67 -7.09 -15.87 18.04
N THR A 68 -7.75 -14.76 18.39
CA THR A 68 -9.21 -14.70 18.51
C THR A 68 -9.73 -13.38 17.95
N ASP A 69 -10.66 -13.49 16.99
CA ASP A 69 -11.34 -12.34 16.40
C ASP A 69 -12.66 -12.06 17.10
N PHE A 70 -12.99 -10.77 17.18
CA PHE A 70 -14.29 -10.29 17.60
C PHE A 70 -14.51 -8.87 17.08
N THR A 71 -15.77 -8.48 16.98
CA THR A 71 -16.15 -7.13 16.53
C THR A 71 -16.79 -6.40 17.70
N ILE A 72 -16.47 -5.11 17.84
CA ILE A 72 -17.16 -4.21 18.76
C ILE A 72 -17.91 -3.14 17.98
N ASN A 73 -18.96 -2.62 18.58
CA ASN A 73 -19.67 -1.45 18.07
C ASN A 73 -19.21 -0.20 18.83
N THR A 74 -18.78 0.83 18.12
CA THR A 74 -18.20 2.07 18.67
C THR A 74 -19.23 2.97 19.35
N GLU A 75 -20.52 2.82 19.03
CA GLU A 75 -21.63 3.52 19.68
C GLU A 75 -21.99 2.91 21.05
N THR A 76 -21.55 1.67 21.28
CA THR A 76 -21.79 0.97 22.55
C THR A 76 -20.64 1.23 23.52
N SER A 77 -20.97 1.57 24.77
CA SER A 77 -19.93 1.68 25.79
C SER A 77 -19.19 0.36 25.96
N ILE A 78 -17.87 0.36 25.73
CA ILE A 78 -16.99 -0.83 25.88
C ILE A 78 -17.25 -1.53 27.22
N LYS A 79 -17.44 -0.77 28.31
CA LYS A 79 -17.72 -1.30 29.66
C LYS A 79 -18.99 -2.15 29.79
N THR A 80 -19.90 -2.06 28.83
CA THR A 80 -21.17 -2.78 28.83
C THR A 80 -21.20 -3.97 27.87
N ILE A 81 -20.16 -4.11 27.04
CA ILE A 81 -20.03 -5.22 26.09
C ILE A 81 -19.73 -6.50 26.88
N LYS A 82 -20.45 -7.58 26.55
CA LYS A 82 -20.17 -8.90 27.11
C LYS A 82 -18.98 -9.52 26.40
N LYS A 83 -18.17 -10.29 27.14
CA LYS A 83 -17.04 -11.03 26.57
C LYS A 83 -17.51 -11.88 25.37
N PRO A 84 -17.00 -11.64 24.16
CA PRO A 84 -17.59 -12.19 22.93
C PRO A 84 -17.23 -13.68 22.70
N SER A 85 -16.19 -14.18 23.35
CA SER A 85 -15.72 -15.56 23.16
C SER A 85 -15.16 -16.15 24.45
N ALA A 86 -15.37 -17.46 24.64
CA ALA A 86 -14.75 -18.22 25.72
C ALA A 86 -13.23 -18.41 25.55
N LYS A 87 -12.72 -18.23 24.32
CA LYS A 87 -11.27 -18.26 24.02
C LYS A 87 -10.53 -17.02 24.52
N ILE A 88 -11.26 -15.96 24.88
CA ILE A 88 -10.70 -14.79 25.57
C ILE A 88 -10.76 -15.09 27.06
N SER A 89 -9.62 -15.07 27.74
CA SER A 89 -9.57 -15.23 29.19
C SER A 89 -10.25 -14.05 29.88
N ASN A 90 -10.60 -14.22 31.16
CA ASN A 90 -11.19 -13.11 31.91
C ASN A 90 -10.19 -11.97 32.10
N ASP A 91 -8.92 -12.31 32.26
CA ASP A 91 -7.81 -11.38 32.40
C ASP A 91 -7.62 -10.51 31.15
N GLU A 92 -7.50 -11.14 29.97
CA GLU A 92 -7.42 -10.41 28.68
C GLU A 92 -8.65 -9.56 28.42
N TRP A 93 -9.84 -10.06 28.78
CA TRP A 93 -11.06 -9.28 28.64
C TRP A 93 -11.07 -8.07 29.56
N GLN A 94 -10.60 -8.20 30.82
CA GLN A 94 -10.43 -7.04 31.69
C GLN A 94 -9.42 -6.05 31.12
N ALA A 95 -8.31 -6.53 30.54
CA ALA A 95 -7.35 -5.66 29.87
C ALA A 95 -7.98 -4.86 28.72
N PHE A 96 -8.83 -5.51 27.92
CA PHE A 96 -9.56 -4.87 26.83
C PHE A 96 -10.53 -3.80 27.36
N ILE A 97 -11.32 -4.11 28.40
CA ILE A 97 -12.27 -3.17 29.01
C ILE A 97 -11.57 -1.96 29.66
N ASN A 98 -10.37 -2.16 30.21
CA ASN A 98 -9.57 -1.12 30.86
C ASN A 98 -8.80 -0.23 29.86
N THR A 99 -8.81 -0.60 28.58
CA THR A 99 -8.13 0.13 27.50
C THR A 99 -9.07 1.14 26.87
N ALA A 100 -8.58 2.36 26.69
CA ALA A 100 -9.24 3.37 25.87
C ALA A 100 -8.49 3.47 24.54
N PHE A 101 -9.19 3.33 23.42
CA PHE A 101 -8.68 3.55 22.09
C PHE A 101 -9.75 4.21 21.22
N SER A 102 -9.32 4.92 20.19
CA SER A 102 -10.13 5.51 19.13
C SER A 102 -9.94 4.75 17.82
N ALA A 103 -11.02 4.67 17.05
CA ALA A 103 -11.03 4.16 15.69
C ALA A 103 -12.24 4.75 14.97
N ASP A 104 -12.01 5.53 13.93
CA ASP A 104 -13.10 6.02 13.07
C ASP A 104 -13.66 4.85 12.27
N SER A 105 -14.99 4.78 12.22
CA SER A 105 -15.69 3.70 11.51
C SER A 105 -16.96 4.24 10.87
N GLU A 106 -17.10 4.05 9.55
CA GLU A 106 -18.28 4.49 8.78
C GLU A 106 -19.54 3.71 9.19
N ASN A 107 -19.40 2.43 9.55
CA ASN A 107 -20.51 1.56 9.94
C ASN A 107 -20.65 1.40 11.47
N GLY A 108 -19.82 2.12 12.25
CA GLY A 108 -19.81 2.01 13.71
C GLY A 108 -19.25 0.68 14.24
N GLU A 109 -18.59 -0.13 13.39
CA GLU A 109 -17.97 -1.39 13.78
C GLU A 109 -16.44 -1.31 13.71
N VAL A 110 -15.78 -1.93 14.69
CA VAL A 110 -14.32 -2.09 14.72
C VAL A 110 -14.02 -3.56 14.92
N ASN A 111 -13.15 -4.10 14.07
CA ASN A 111 -12.68 -5.46 14.18
C ASN A 111 -11.46 -5.50 15.10
N CYS A 112 -11.48 -6.42 16.06
CA CYS A 112 -10.43 -6.63 17.03
C CYS A 112 -9.89 -8.06 16.89
N LYS A 113 -8.58 -8.21 17.03
CA LYS A 113 -7.92 -9.51 17.07
C LYS A 113 -6.95 -9.55 18.24
N LEU A 114 -7.11 -10.55 19.10
CA LEU A 114 -6.15 -10.85 20.17
C LEU A 114 -5.17 -11.92 19.70
N VAL A 115 -3.87 -11.61 19.70
CA VAL A 115 -2.79 -12.51 19.30
C VAL A 115 -1.48 -12.04 19.92
N ASP A 116 -0.61 -12.98 20.30
CA ASP A 116 0.76 -12.68 20.75
C ASP A 116 1.59 -12.23 19.54
N LEU A 117 1.98 -10.95 19.51
CA LEU A 117 2.65 -10.30 18.39
C LEU A 117 4.17 -10.29 18.52
N ASP A 118 4.70 -10.34 19.74
CA ASP A 118 6.14 -10.24 20.01
C ASP A 118 6.76 -11.45 20.71
N GLY A 119 5.95 -12.47 21.00
CA GLY A 119 6.38 -13.74 21.56
C GLY A 119 6.59 -13.71 23.07
N ASP A 120 6.09 -12.71 23.78
CA ASP A 120 6.22 -12.61 25.24
C ASP A 120 5.24 -13.53 26.00
N GLY A 121 4.33 -14.20 25.28
CA GLY A 121 3.34 -15.12 25.81
C GLY A 121 2.04 -14.45 26.27
N GLU A 122 1.96 -13.13 26.23
CA GLU A 122 0.74 -12.37 26.39
C GLU A 122 0.18 -11.97 25.02
N ARG A 123 -1.14 -12.08 24.84
CA ARG A 123 -1.76 -11.65 23.58
C ARG A 123 -1.92 -10.13 23.58
N ASP A 124 -1.48 -9.52 22.49
CA ASP A 124 -1.67 -8.13 22.13
C ASP A 124 -2.96 -7.91 21.36
N LEU A 125 -3.28 -6.64 21.09
CA LEU A 125 -4.50 -6.23 20.41
C LEU A 125 -4.18 -5.60 19.06
N ILE A 126 -4.75 -6.17 17.99
CA ILE A 126 -4.89 -5.52 16.69
C ILE A 126 -6.30 -4.92 16.62
N ILE A 127 -6.38 -3.69 16.12
CA ILE A 127 -7.64 -3.01 15.79
C ILE A 127 -7.66 -2.65 14.31
N SER A 128 -8.78 -2.91 13.64
CA SER A 128 -8.97 -2.56 12.24
C SER A 128 -10.34 -1.92 12.06
N SER A 129 -10.39 -0.79 11.35
CA SER A 129 -11.63 -0.07 11.06
C SER A 129 -11.69 0.38 9.61
N TYR A 130 -12.92 0.43 9.09
CA TYR A 130 -13.21 0.98 7.77
C TYR A 130 -13.80 2.38 7.95
N SER A 131 -13.04 3.40 7.52
CA SER A 131 -13.41 4.82 7.65
C SER A 131 -14.09 5.34 6.38
N GLY A 132 -13.88 4.67 5.24
CA GLY A 132 -14.58 4.96 4.00
C GLY A 132 -14.09 6.20 3.26
N GLY A 133 -15.03 7.09 2.91
CA GLY A 133 -14.77 8.23 2.03
C GLY A 133 -14.60 7.84 0.56
N THR A 134 -14.17 8.78 -0.28
CA THR A 134 -14.02 8.53 -1.73
C THR A 134 -12.95 7.48 -2.04
N GLY A 135 -11.90 7.40 -1.21
CA GLY A 135 -10.84 6.38 -1.30
C GLY A 135 -11.23 5.00 -0.76
N LEU A 136 -12.33 4.88 -0.01
CA LEU A 136 -12.70 3.64 0.69
C LEU A 136 -11.58 3.15 1.62
N PHE A 137 -11.13 4.02 2.51
CA PHE A 137 -9.97 3.75 3.37
C PHE A 137 -10.29 2.78 4.51
N SER A 138 -9.36 1.86 4.74
CA SER A 138 -9.29 1.01 5.93
C SER A 138 -8.00 1.29 6.68
N TYR A 139 -8.05 1.20 8.01
CA TYR A 139 -6.92 1.47 8.90
C TYR A 139 -6.71 0.28 9.82
N THR A 140 -5.44 -0.04 10.09
CA THR A 140 -5.05 -1.08 11.05
C THR A 140 -4.05 -0.52 12.04
N GLY A 141 -4.32 -0.71 13.33
CA GLY A 141 -3.44 -0.35 14.44
C GLY A 141 -3.13 -1.54 15.35
N VAL A 142 -2.04 -1.42 16.11
CA VAL A 142 -1.58 -2.42 17.07
C VAL A 142 -1.30 -1.80 18.43
N LEU A 143 -1.73 -2.47 19.49
CA LEU A 143 -1.55 -2.06 20.87
C LEU A 143 -0.92 -3.20 21.67
N LYS A 144 0.20 -2.92 22.32
CA LYS A 144 0.94 -3.88 23.13
C LYS A 144 0.26 -4.09 24.47
N ARG A 145 0.12 -5.34 24.90
CA ARG A 145 -0.36 -5.62 26.24
C ARG A 145 0.72 -5.32 27.28
N ILE A 146 0.36 -4.56 28.31
CA ILE A 146 1.21 -4.31 29.48
C ILE A 146 0.33 -4.42 30.72
N GLY A 147 0.37 -5.59 31.37
CA GLY A 147 -0.44 -5.87 32.55
C GLY A 147 -1.94 -5.91 32.23
N ASP A 148 -2.70 -4.99 32.83
CA ASP A 148 -4.16 -4.94 32.75
C ASP A 148 -4.68 -3.96 31.69
N LYS A 149 -3.86 -3.60 30.69
CA LYS A 149 -4.22 -2.69 29.57
C LYS A 149 -3.42 -2.98 28.31
N PHE A 150 -3.90 -2.45 27.19
CA PHE A 150 -3.18 -2.35 25.94
C PHE A 150 -2.72 -0.90 25.71
N PHE A 151 -1.51 -0.72 25.22
CA PHE A 151 -0.87 0.58 25.02
C PHE A 151 -0.40 0.73 23.57
N ASP A 152 -0.60 1.92 23.01
CA ASP A 152 0.14 2.34 21.84
C ASP A 152 1.57 2.64 22.28
N ILE A 153 2.50 1.78 21.88
CA ILE A 153 3.91 1.93 22.22
C ILE A 153 4.73 2.61 21.11
N ASN A 154 4.16 2.76 19.92
CA ASN A 154 4.76 3.55 18.85
C ASN A 154 4.54 5.04 19.09
N ASN A 155 3.59 5.38 19.97
CA ASN A 155 3.38 6.70 20.54
C ASN A 155 3.34 7.81 19.48
N ASN A 156 2.57 7.58 18.41
CA ASN A 156 2.27 8.58 17.40
C ASN A 156 1.36 9.71 17.96
N ALA A 157 1.12 9.73 19.28
CA ALA A 157 0.19 10.58 20.02
C ALA A 157 0.45 12.09 19.94
N GLU A 158 1.49 12.56 19.24
CA GLU A 158 1.62 13.98 18.89
C GLU A 158 0.69 14.41 17.73
N ASN A 159 0.04 13.47 17.04
CA ASN A 159 -0.96 13.78 16.02
C ASN A 159 -2.38 13.48 16.51
N ASP A 160 -3.07 14.52 16.98
CA ASP A 160 -4.53 14.59 17.25
C ASP A 160 -5.41 14.30 15.98
N THR A 161 -4.78 13.85 14.89
CA THR A 161 -5.37 13.60 13.57
C THR A 161 -5.39 12.11 13.18
N GLN A 162 -4.98 11.20 14.07
CA GLN A 162 -4.97 9.76 13.76
C GLN A 162 -6.37 9.15 13.72
N THR A 163 -6.69 8.53 12.60
CA THR A 163 -7.96 7.83 12.35
C THR A 163 -8.13 6.56 13.21
N ILE A 164 -7.03 5.98 13.69
CA ILE A 164 -7.02 4.82 14.60
C ILE A 164 -5.87 4.91 15.60
N THR A 165 -6.07 4.49 16.86
CA THR A 165 -5.00 4.41 17.86
C THR A 165 -3.96 3.36 17.48
N GLY A 166 -2.66 3.66 17.66
CA GLY A 166 -1.60 2.71 17.35
C GLY A 166 -1.49 2.38 15.85
N ALA A 167 -1.84 3.34 14.97
CA ALA A 167 -1.84 3.16 13.52
C ALA A 167 -0.55 2.51 13.03
N LEU A 168 -0.70 1.42 12.26
CA LEU A 168 0.38 0.66 11.66
C LEU A 168 0.43 0.87 10.15
N TYR A 169 -0.72 0.77 9.47
CA TYR A 169 -0.86 1.06 8.06
C TYR A 169 -2.32 1.37 7.71
N SER A 170 -2.51 2.03 6.57
CA SER A 170 -3.80 2.19 5.91
C SER A 170 -3.81 1.57 4.51
N GLU A 171 -5.01 1.33 3.99
CA GLU A 171 -5.26 0.75 2.67
C GLU A 171 -6.26 1.62 1.92
N ASN A 172 -5.97 1.93 0.65
CA ASN A 172 -6.87 2.67 -0.23
C ASN A 172 -7.62 1.70 -1.16
N GLY A 173 -8.89 1.43 -0.85
CA GLY A 173 -9.71 0.46 -1.59
C GLY A 173 -10.07 0.87 -3.02
N ARG A 174 -9.96 2.17 -3.39
CA ARG A 174 -10.31 2.66 -4.73
C ARG A 174 -9.11 3.12 -5.55
N GLY A 175 -8.18 3.81 -4.93
CA GLY A 175 -7.03 4.49 -5.55
C GLY A 175 -5.69 3.82 -5.31
N ALA A 176 -5.68 2.52 -5.00
CA ALA A 176 -4.47 1.72 -4.94
C ALA A 176 -4.76 0.23 -5.19
N ASN A 177 -3.69 -0.56 -5.27
CA ASN A 177 -3.75 -2.02 -5.18
C ASN A 177 -3.03 -2.48 -3.93
N GLN A 178 -3.74 -2.42 -2.80
CA GLN A 178 -3.20 -2.68 -1.48
C GLN A 178 -4.01 -3.73 -0.75
N TRP A 179 -3.31 -4.51 0.06
CA TRP A 179 -3.92 -5.40 1.03
C TRP A 179 -2.91 -5.72 2.14
N GLY A 180 -3.41 -6.08 3.31
CA GLY A 180 -2.64 -6.51 4.46
C GLY A 180 -3.15 -7.83 5.01
N GLN A 181 -2.23 -8.74 5.34
CA GLN A 181 -2.54 -9.97 6.04
C GLN A 181 -1.57 -10.23 7.18
N TRP A 182 -2.07 -10.79 8.27
CA TRP A 182 -1.25 -11.18 9.41
C TRP A 182 -0.65 -12.55 9.17
N VAL A 183 0.68 -12.64 9.25
CA VAL A 183 1.44 -13.86 8.98
C VAL A 183 2.41 -14.15 10.12
N ARG A 184 2.78 -15.42 10.30
CA ARG A 184 3.85 -15.83 11.21
C ARG A 184 4.98 -16.48 10.42
N ILE A 185 6.18 -15.91 10.51
CA ILE A 185 7.38 -16.37 9.81
C ILE A 185 8.51 -16.50 10.83
N ASN A 186 9.05 -17.72 10.98
CA ASN A 186 10.07 -18.03 11.99
C ASN A 186 9.69 -17.55 13.41
N ASP A 187 8.47 -17.91 13.84
CA ASP A 187 7.85 -17.53 15.13
C ASP A 187 7.54 -16.03 15.32
N GLN A 188 8.09 -15.13 14.52
CA GLN A 188 7.73 -13.71 14.52
C GLN A 188 6.43 -13.46 13.75
N VAL A 189 5.54 -12.64 14.33
CA VAL A 189 4.35 -12.14 13.64
C VAL A 189 4.68 -10.86 12.86
N TYR A 190 4.19 -10.77 11.64
CA TYR A 190 4.25 -9.58 10.80
C TYR A 190 2.86 -9.25 10.26
N ALA A 191 2.58 -7.97 10.05
CA ALA A 191 1.64 -7.59 9.01
C ALA A 191 2.40 -7.63 7.67
N LEU A 192 2.04 -8.61 6.83
CA LEU A 192 2.46 -8.66 5.44
C LEU A 192 1.58 -7.67 4.67
N TRP A 193 2.15 -6.52 4.34
CA TRP A 193 1.46 -5.47 3.60
C TRP A 193 1.95 -5.42 2.16
N PHE A 194 1.01 -5.36 1.23
CA PHE A 194 1.24 -5.35 -0.21
C PHE A 194 0.86 -4.00 -0.78
N ASN A 195 1.69 -3.49 -1.70
CA ASN A 195 1.36 -2.37 -2.57
C ASN A 195 1.77 -2.70 -4.01
N GLY A 196 0.78 -2.78 -4.89
CA GLY A 196 0.94 -3.00 -6.32
C GLY A 196 0.96 -1.69 -7.09
N GLU A 197 1.85 -1.61 -8.05
CA GLU A 197 1.95 -0.57 -9.08
C GLU A 197 1.94 -1.26 -10.45
N TYR A 198 2.10 -0.49 -11.53
CA TYR A 198 2.00 -1.05 -12.88
C TYR A 198 3.11 -2.08 -13.13
N ASP A 199 4.38 -1.68 -12.98
CA ASP A 199 5.53 -2.54 -13.29
C ASP A 199 6.24 -3.10 -12.05
N GLU A 200 5.72 -2.84 -10.87
CA GLU A 200 6.26 -3.35 -9.62
C GLU A 200 5.17 -3.72 -8.61
N ASP A 201 5.39 -4.82 -7.88
CA ASP A 201 4.62 -5.14 -6.68
C ASP A 201 5.59 -5.19 -5.50
N THR A 202 5.25 -4.58 -4.37
CA THR A 202 6.09 -4.63 -3.17
C THR A 202 5.36 -5.24 -1.99
N PHE A 203 5.98 -6.23 -1.37
CA PHE A 203 5.60 -6.76 -0.06
C PHE A 203 6.49 -6.17 1.02
N TYR A 204 5.89 -5.84 2.16
CA TYR A 204 6.54 -5.28 3.33
C TYR A 204 6.24 -6.16 4.54
N LEU A 205 7.27 -6.47 5.32
CA LEU A 205 7.14 -7.18 6.60
C LEU A 205 7.09 -6.16 7.73
N LEU A 206 5.89 -5.73 8.09
CA LEU A 206 5.68 -4.79 9.19
C LEU A 206 5.72 -5.54 10.52
N ARG A 207 6.86 -5.47 11.21
CA ARG A 207 7.00 -5.98 12.57
C ARG A 207 6.17 -5.10 13.53
N PRO A 208 5.25 -5.66 14.32
CA PRO A 208 4.54 -4.93 15.37
C PRO A 208 5.54 -4.28 16.33
N PHE A 209 5.17 -3.13 16.90
CA PHE A 209 5.95 -2.47 17.96
C PHE A 209 7.35 -2.00 17.57
N ASN A 210 7.71 -2.14 16.29
CA ASN A 210 8.95 -1.61 15.76
C ASN A 210 8.74 -0.16 15.29
N THR A 211 9.56 0.74 15.83
CA THR A 211 9.61 2.17 15.48
C THR A 211 10.68 2.50 14.45
N ASP A 212 11.44 1.50 13.97
CA ASP A 212 12.42 1.69 12.90
C ASP A 212 11.76 2.25 11.63
N ASN A 213 12.43 3.22 11.02
CA ASN A 213 11.98 3.83 9.78
C ASN A 213 12.32 2.97 8.56
N LYS A 214 13.06 1.86 8.72
CA LYS A 214 13.33 0.90 7.65
C LYS A 214 12.57 -0.40 7.85
N ILE A 215 11.95 -0.86 6.76
CA ILE A 215 11.13 -2.06 6.76
C ILE A 215 11.69 -3.08 5.76
N PRO A 216 11.82 -4.37 6.14
CA PRO A 216 12.16 -5.44 5.21
C PRO A 216 11.10 -5.55 4.11
N SER A 217 11.54 -5.62 2.86
CA SER A 217 10.65 -5.62 1.71
C SER A 217 11.15 -6.46 0.55
N ILE A 218 10.22 -6.99 -0.24
CA ILE A 218 10.47 -7.67 -1.51
C ILE A 218 9.73 -6.93 -2.60
N THR A 219 10.45 -6.46 -3.62
CA THR A 219 9.84 -5.90 -4.84
C THR A 219 9.98 -6.88 -5.99
N ILE A 220 8.84 -7.25 -6.57
CA ILE A 220 8.75 -7.97 -7.84
C ILE A 220 8.68 -6.94 -8.95
N TYR A 221 9.53 -7.07 -9.95
CA TYR A 221 9.54 -6.21 -11.13
C TYR A 221 9.03 -6.98 -12.34
N TYR A 222 8.24 -6.29 -13.15
CA TYR A 222 7.58 -6.88 -14.31
C TYR A 222 7.92 -6.14 -15.60
N GLN A 223 7.73 -6.84 -16.69
CA GLN A 223 7.71 -6.27 -18.02
C GLN A 223 6.43 -6.71 -18.71
N TYR A 224 5.73 -5.76 -19.32
CA TYR A 224 4.50 -6.01 -20.06
C TYR A 224 4.82 -6.21 -21.54
N GLU A 225 4.18 -7.20 -22.13
CA GLU A 225 4.12 -7.42 -23.58
C GLU A 225 2.68 -7.30 -24.06
N TYR A 226 2.47 -6.52 -25.12
CA TYR A 226 1.15 -6.29 -25.72
C TYR A 226 1.08 -6.91 -27.11
N ASP A 227 -0.06 -7.49 -27.46
CA ASP A 227 -0.31 -8.11 -28.76
C ASP A 227 -1.66 -7.68 -29.37
N ASN A 228 -2.10 -8.38 -30.42
CA ASN A 228 -3.34 -8.06 -31.12
C ASN A 228 -4.61 -8.32 -30.30
N SER A 229 -4.57 -9.21 -29.31
CA SER A 229 -5.67 -9.45 -28.37
C SER A 229 -5.68 -8.46 -27.22
N SER A 230 -4.56 -7.77 -26.96
CA SER A 230 -4.44 -6.83 -25.84
C SER A 230 -5.31 -5.58 -25.92
N ILE A 231 -6.01 -5.29 -27.01
CA ILE A 231 -6.71 -4.01 -27.20
C ILE A 231 -8.15 -4.25 -27.61
N GLU A 232 -9.06 -3.78 -26.76
CA GLU A 232 -10.51 -3.87 -26.93
C GLU A 232 -11.18 -2.54 -26.57
N PRO A 233 -12.25 -2.10 -27.27
CA PRO A 233 -13.01 -0.93 -26.85
C PRO A 233 -13.52 -1.12 -25.43
N GLN A 234 -13.44 -0.09 -24.58
CA GLN A 234 -13.86 -0.21 -23.18
C GLN A 234 -15.37 -0.50 -23.05
N ASP A 235 -16.19 0.14 -23.89
CA ASP A 235 -17.62 -0.12 -23.98
C ASP A 235 -17.88 -1.18 -25.07
N GLU A 236 -18.30 -2.38 -24.68
CA GLU A 236 -18.67 -3.45 -25.62
C GLU A 236 -19.67 -2.94 -26.67
N GLY A 237 -19.35 -3.15 -27.94
CA GLY A 237 -20.20 -2.76 -29.06
C GLY A 237 -20.14 -1.27 -29.46
N LYS A 238 -19.41 -0.41 -28.73
CA LYS A 238 -19.08 0.93 -29.23
C LYS A 238 -17.81 0.90 -30.06
N GLN A 239 -17.97 1.01 -31.36
CA GLN A 239 -16.85 1.30 -32.25
C GLN A 239 -16.50 2.79 -32.12
N LEU A 240 -15.27 3.08 -31.67
CA LEU A 240 -14.77 4.45 -31.63
C LEU A 240 -14.64 5.02 -33.05
N ASN A 241 -14.82 6.33 -33.18
CA ASN A 241 -14.73 7.01 -34.46
C ASN A 241 -13.63 8.08 -34.39
N PRO A 242 -12.51 7.92 -35.15
CA PRO A 242 -12.22 6.84 -36.09
C PRO A 242 -11.82 5.53 -35.40
N ALA A 243 -12.19 4.40 -36.01
CA ALA A 243 -11.86 3.08 -35.49
C ALA A 243 -10.40 2.71 -35.77
N LEU A 244 -9.77 1.97 -34.86
CA LEU A 244 -8.48 1.30 -35.11
C LEU A 244 -8.64 0.24 -36.21
N ASN A 245 -8.07 0.51 -37.39
CA ASN A 245 -7.90 -0.51 -38.42
C ASN A 245 -6.67 -1.41 -38.09
N ASP A 246 -6.49 -2.51 -38.83
CA ASP A 246 -5.39 -3.47 -38.56
C ASP A 246 -3.98 -2.85 -38.63
N ARG A 247 -3.78 -1.86 -39.51
CA ARG A 247 -2.49 -1.18 -39.65
C ARG A 247 -2.22 -0.30 -38.43
N ASP A 248 -3.22 0.49 -38.05
CA ASP A 248 -3.16 1.42 -36.92
C ASP A 248 -3.01 0.64 -35.60
N LYS A 249 -3.73 -0.48 -35.46
CA LYS A 249 -3.59 -1.41 -34.32
C LYS A 249 -2.17 -1.96 -34.19
N LYS A 250 -1.54 -2.39 -35.29
CA LYS A 250 -0.14 -2.86 -35.27
C LYS A 250 0.85 -1.77 -34.88
N GLN A 251 0.63 -0.53 -35.34
CA GLN A 251 1.46 0.61 -34.94
C GLN A 251 1.30 0.93 -33.46
N LEU A 252 0.06 0.91 -32.96
CA LEU A 252 -0.24 1.09 -31.55
C LEU A 252 0.44 0.05 -30.67
N ILE A 253 0.37 -1.23 -31.02
CA ILE A 253 1.07 -2.31 -30.29
C ILE A 253 2.58 -2.07 -30.25
N LYS A 254 3.17 -1.59 -31.34
CA LYS A 254 4.58 -1.21 -31.37
C LYS A 254 4.88 -0.04 -30.41
N SER A 255 4.00 0.95 -30.33
CA SER A 255 4.12 2.06 -29.38
C SER A 255 3.99 1.58 -27.93
N LEU A 256 3.01 0.72 -27.62
CA LEU A 256 2.79 0.15 -26.28
C LEU A 256 3.99 -0.67 -25.79
N ASN A 257 4.62 -1.44 -26.67
CA ASN A 257 5.82 -2.21 -26.33
C ASN A 257 7.11 -1.38 -26.30
N SER A 258 7.04 -0.07 -26.61
CA SER A 258 8.21 0.82 -26.62
C SER A 258 8.33 1.58 -25.30
N LYS A 259 9.34 1.23 -24.50
CA LYS A 259 9.67 1.91 -23.23
C LYS A 259 10.04 3.40 -23.37
N LYS A 260 10.23 3.91 -24.59
CA LYS A 260 10.49 5.34 -24.86
C LYS A 260 9.40 6.25 -24.27
N TYR A 261 8.15 5.78 -24.26
CA TYR A 261 6.97 6.58 -23.94
C TYR A 261 6.49 6.47 -22.50
N TYR A 262 7.11 5.58 -21.72
CA TYR A 262 6.70 5.31 -20.35
C TYR A 262 7.28 6.38 -19.45
N PHE A 263 6.49 6.80 -18.46
CA PHE A 263 7.01 7.68 -17.43
C PHE A 263 8.17 7.01 -16.72
N ASN A 264 9.26 7.75 -16.58
CA ASN A 264 10.38 7.32 -15.78
C ASN A 264 10.39 8.19 -14.53
N LYS A 265 10.30 7.56 -13.35
CA LYS A 265 10.38 8.21 -12.03
C LYS A 265 11.65 9.08 -11.88
N GLN A 266 12.66 8.95 -12.75
CA GLN A 266 13.93 9.67 -12.73
C GLN A 266 14.11 10.79 -13.79
N LYS A 267 13.14 11.03 -14.68
CA LYS A 267 13.28 12.10 -15.69
C LYS A 267 12.61 13.39 -15.22
N GLU A 268 13.42 14.42 -14.98
CA GLU A 268 12.94 15.79 -14.84
C GLU A 268 12.15 16.23 -16.08
N GLU A 269 11.08 17.00 -15.88
CA GLU A 269 10.07 17.40 -16.88
C GLU A 269 10.61 18.19 -18.08
N GLN A 270 11.88 18.60 -18.08
CA GLN A 270 12.33 19.72 -18.92
C GLN A 270 12.71 19.39 -20.38
N GLU A 271 12.73 18.14 -20.82
CA GLU A 271 13.07 17.81 -22.23
C GLU A 271 12.27 16.63 -22.82
N GLN A 272 10.95 16.60 -22.64
CA GLN A 272 10.14 15.60 -23.34
C GLN A 272 9.96 15.97 -24.83
N GLU A 273 10.50 15.11 -25.71
CA GLU A 273 10.20 15.15 -27.13
C GLU A 273 8.69 15.08 -27.36
N PRO A 274 8.14 15.79 -28.35
CA PRO A 274 6.72 15.71 -28.65
C PRO A 274 6.34 14.29 -29.06
N VAL A 275 5.27 13.78 -28.45
CA VAL A 275 4.68 12.47 -28.72
C VAL A 275 4.15 12.42 -30.14
N CYS A 276 3.45 13.49 -30.55
CA CYS A 276 2.98 13.71 -31.91
C CYS A 276 3.70 14.87 -32.60
N PRO A 277 3.89 14.85 -33.93
CA PRO A 277 4.47 15.98 -34.66
C PRO A 277 3.66 17.27 -34.44
N ILE A 278 4.34 18.35 -34.07
CA ILE A 278 3.72 19.67 -33.86
C ILE A 278 3.56 20.35 -35.23
N PRO A 279 2.35 20.76 -35.64
CA PRO A 279 2.14 21.50 -36.88
C PRO A 279 2.92 22.83 -36.91
N ALA A 280 3.33 23.23 -38.12
CA ALA A 280 3.98 24.53 -38.29
C ALA A 280 3.03 25.67 -37.94
N GLY A 281 3.50 26.64 -37.16
CA GLY A 281 2.71 27.79 -36.73
C GLY A 281 1.83 27.53 -35.49
N THR A 282 1.90 26.36 -34.87
CA THR A 282 1.28 26.09 -33.57
C THR A 282 1.88 27.02 -32.50
N SER A 283 1.03 27.62 -31.67
CA SER A 283 1.45 28.49 -30.58
C SER A 283 2.26 27.69 -29.54
N SER A 284 3.10 28.35 -28.73
CA SER A 284 3.86 27.66 -27.68
C SER A 284 2.95 26.99 -26.64
N GLU A 285 1.78 27.57 -26.37
CA GLU A 285 0.77 27.02 -25.45
C GLU A 285 0.15 25.74 -26.04
N ASP A 286 -0.34 25.79 -27.27
CA ASP A 286 -0.93 24.62 -27.94
C ASP A 286 0.12 23.53 -28.23
N ALA A 287 1.38 23.91 -28.40
CA ALA A 287 2.46 22.94 -28.61
C ALA A 287 2.66 22.04 -27.39
N ALA A 288 2.32 22.49 -26.17
CA ALA A 288 2.41 21.66 -24.96
C ALA A 288 1.52 20.43 -25.05
N HIS A 289 0.33 20.54 -25.64
CA HIS A 289 -0.63 19.44 -25.80
C HIS A 289 -0.11 18.26 -26.65
N TYR A 290 0.95 18.47 -27.43
CA TYR A 290 1.59 17.41 -28.22
C TYR A 290 2.61 16.60 -27.42
N ARG A 291 2.83 16.95 -26.15
CA ARG A 291 3.77 16.30 -25.22
C ARG A 291 3.07 15.66 -24.03
N THR A 292 1.91 16.18 -23.64
CA THR A 292 1.25 15.85 -22.37
C THR A 292 0.12 14.86 -22.55
N GLU A 293 -0.15 14.11 -21.49
CA GLU A 293 -1.37 13.33 -21.31
C GLU A 293 -2.60 14.21 -21.04
N ILE A 294 -3.78 13.56 -21.03
CA ILE A 294 -4.95 14.11 -20.35
C ILE A 294 -4.88 13.79 -18.86
N ALA A 295 -5.48 14.64 -18.03
CA ALA A 295 -5.55 14.39 -16.60
C ALA A 295 -6.22 13.04 -16.30
N GLY A 296 -5.50 12.19 -15.58
CA GLY A 296 -5.97 10.89 -15.12
C GLY A 296 -6.98 10.97 -13.97
N SER A 297 -7.46 9.81 -13.53
CA SER A 297 -8.34 9.69 -12.36
C SER A 297 -7.53 9.32 -11.12
N TYR A 298 -7.99 9.73 -9.93
CA TYR A 298 -7.37 9.32 -8.65
C TYR A 298 -7.49 7.81 -8.37
N VAL A 299 -8.21 7.06 -9.22
CA VAL A 299 -8.38 5.61 -9.14
C VAL A 299 -7.39 4.85 -10.03
N THR A 300 -6.53 5.57 -10.74
CA THR A 300 -5.55 5.05 -11.69
C THR A 300 -4.19 5.72 -11.47
N GLN A 301 -3.14 5.05 -11.95
CA GLN A 301 -1.80 5.62 -12.06
C GLN A 301 -1.48 5.91 -13.53
N PRO A 302 -0.82 7.04 -13.85
CA PRO A 302 -0.31 7.29 -15.20
C PRO A 302 0.87 6.36 -15.50
N VAL A 303 0.90 5.76 -16.70
CA VAL A 303 1.90 4.77 -17.11
C VAL A 303 2.74 5.28 -18.28
N ALA A 304 2.09 5.79 -19.32
CA ALA A 304 2.77 6.22 -20.54
C ALA A 304 1.93 7.22 -21.36
N VAL A 305 2.64 8.02 -22.16
CA VAL A 305 2.03 8.89 -23.18
C VAL A 305 2.56 8.49 -24.55
N ILE A 306 1.73 7.83 -25.35
CA ILE A 306 2.14 7.19 -26.61
C ILE A 306 1.50 7.86 -27.84
N PRO A 307 2.15 7.83 -29.00
CA PRO A 307 1.53 8.25 -30.23
C PRO A 307 0.56 7.18 -30.73
N VAL A 308 -0.66 7.60 -31.03
CA VAL A 308 -1.70 6.77 -31.63
C VAL A 308 -2.02 7.30 -33.01
N TRP A 309 -1.67 6.54 -34.04
CA TRP A 309 -1.93 6.92 -35.43
C TRP A 309 -3.26 6.35 -35.88
N LEU A 310 -4.20 7.21 -36.26
CA LEU A 310 -5.50 6.84 -36.81
C LEU A 310 -5.65 7.45 -38.20
N ASN A 311 -5.73 6.61 -39.24
CA ASN A 311 -5.84 7.01 -40.63
C ASN A 311 -4.79 8.06 -41.07
N GLY A 312 -3.57 7.96 -40.53
CA GLY A 312 -2.45 8.87 -40.85
C GLY A 312 -2.40 10.17 -40.04
N THR A 313 -3.35 10.40 -39.13
CA THR A 313 -3.30 11.50 -38.15
C THR A 313 -2.79 11.00 -36.81
N CYS A 314 -1.91 11.75 -36.16
CA CYS A 314 -1.36 11.41 -34.83
C CYS A 314 -2.22 11.98 -33.71
N PHE A 315 -2.55 11.14 -32.74
CA PHE A 315 -3.28 11.43 -31.51
C PHE A 315 -2.45 11.05 -30.29
N ILE A 316 -2.81 11.59 -29.14
CA ILE A 316 -2.18 11.26 -27.86
C ILE A 316 -2.95 10.10 -27.22
N GLY A 317 -2.25 9.01 -26.93
CA GLY A 317 -2.76 7.92 -26.08
C GLY A 317 -2.21 8.08 -24.67
N SER A 318 -3.09 8.41 -23.72
CA SER A 318 -2.76 8.44 -22.29
C SER A 318 -3.05 7.06 -21.71
N VAL A 319 -2.01 6.33 -21.33
CA VAL A 319 -2.11 4.98 -20.78
C VAL A 319 -2.07 5.07 -19.26
N GLU A 320 -3.09 4.52 -18.63
CA GLU A 320 -3.22 4.48 -17.17
C GLU A 320 -3.43 3.04 -16.71
N SER A 321 -3.04 2.74 -15.48
CA SER A 321 -3.22 1.42 -14.88
C SER A 321 -3.99 1.50 -13.57
N TYR A 322 -4.85 0.52 -13.32
CA TYR A 322 -5.45 0.29 -12.00
C TYR A 322 -4.46 -0.42 -11.07
N PHE A 323 -3.26 0.16 -10.90
CA PHE A 323 -2.26 -0.35 -9.95
C PHE A 323 -1.88 -1.82 -10.21
N GLY A 324 -1.69 -2.16 -11.49
CA GLY A 324 -1.32 -3.51 -11.96
C GLY A 324 -2.50 -4.46 -12.20
N ARG A 325 -3.76 -4.07 -11.93
CA ARG A 325 -4.96 -4.89 -12.14
C ARG A 325 -5.59 -4.79 -13.53
N GLY A 326 -4.93 -4.09 -14.45
CA GLY A 326 -5.41 -3.81 -15.80
C GLY A 326 -5.12 -2.37 -16.22
N GLU A 327 -5.19 -2.13 -17.51
CA GLU A 327 -4.87 -0.83 -18.11
C GLU A 327 -6.02 -0.28 -18.94
N LEU A 328 -6.04 1.04 -19.05
CA LEU A 328 -6.87 1.76 -19.99
C LEU A 328 -6.02 2.72 -20.80
N MET A 329 -6.46 3.01 -22.02
CA MET A 329 -5.87 4.05 -22.83
C MET A 329 -6.95 4.97 -23.35
N THR A 330 -6.83 6.25 -23.00
CA THR A 330 -7.69 7.28 -23.56
C THR A 330 -6.97 8.00 -24.69
N ILE A 331 -7.64 8.09 -25.84
CA ILE A 331 -7.14 8.76 -27.03
C ILE A 331 -7.71 10.17 -27.06
N SER A 332 -6.84 11.18 -27.16
CA SER A 332 -7.22 12.58 -27.30
C SER A 332 -6.53 13.26 -28.47
N SER A 333 -7.18 14.29 -29.00
CA SER A 333 -6.63 15.16 -30.02
C SER A 333 -5.70 16.20 -29.38
N PRO A 334 -4.41 16.26 -29.75
CA PRO A 334 -3.49 17.28 -29.22
C PRO A 334 -3.83 18.70 -29.71
N LYS A 335 -4.75 18.86 -30.67
CA LYS A 335 -5.14 20.17 -31.19
C LYS A 335 -6.09 20.91 -30.26
N ASP A 336 -7.00 20.18 -29.62
CA ASP A 336 -8.14 20.74 -28.88
C ASP A 336 -8.47 19.95 -27.61
N LEU A 337 -7.64 18.96 -27.25
CA LEU A 337 -7.76 18.07 -26.09
C LEU A 337 -9.06 17.25 -26.06
N ASN A 338 -9.81 17.21 -27.16
CA ASN A 338 -11.04 16.44 -27.24
C ASN A 338 -10.73 14.94 -27.15
N ILE A 339 -11.49 14.23 -26.30
CA ILE A 339 -11.40 12.78 -26.15
C ILE A 339 -12.13 12.11 -27.31
N LEU A 340 -11.43 11.24 -28.03
CA LEU A 340 -11.97 10.44 -29.13
C LEU A 340 -12.56 9.13 -28.63
N GLY A 341 -12.00 8.59 -27.54
CA GLY A 341 -12.48 7.37 -26.91
C GLY A 341 -11.44 6.67 -26.04
N THR A 342 -11.89 5.61 -25.38
CA THR A 342 -11.07 4.82 -24.45
C THR A 342 -11.08 3.34 -24.83
N TYR A 343 -9.91 2.71 -24.74
CA TYR A 343 -9.70 1.29 -24.93
C TYR A 343 -9.28 0.65 -23.61
N SER A 344 -9.81 -0.54 -23.33
CA SER A 344 -9.19 -1.44 -22.36
C SER A 344 -7.93 -2.02 -23.00
N ILE A 345 -6.83 -2.02 -22.24
CA ILE A 345 -5.60 -2.66 -22.66
C ILE A 345 -5.22 -3.71 -21.63
N THR A 346 -4.84 -4.89 -22.11
CA THR A 346 -4.39 -6.00 -21.26
C THR A 346 -3.05 -6.51 -21.77
N GLY A 347 -1.98 -6.17 -21.06
CA GLY A 347 -0.65 -6.70 -21.36
C GLY A 347 -0.39 -8.02 -20.64
N LEU A 348 0.35 -8.91 -21.29
CA LEU A 348 0.90 -10.09 -20.64
C LEU A 348 2.05 -9.66 -19.74
N ARG A 349 1.93 -9.99 -18.45
CA ARG A 349 2.93 -9.64 -17.43
C ARG A 349 4.01 -10.70 -17.38
N HIS A 350 5.26 -10.31 -17.60
CA HIS A 350 6.43 -11.17 -17.49
C HIS A 350 7.26 -10.80 -16.26
N LEU A 351 7.60 -11.80 -15.45
CA LEU A 351 8.53 -11.62 -14.34
C LEU A 351 9.91 -11.21 -14.87
N LYS A 352 10.40 -10.05 -14.43
CA LYS A 352 11.73 -9.55 -14.79
C LYS A 352 12.76 -9.85 -13.72
N SER A 353 12.43 -9.56 -12.46
CA SER A 353 13.31 -9.84 -11.32
C SER A 353 12.54 -9.73 -10.01
N ILE A 354 13.05 -10.39 -8.97
CA ILE A 354 12.60 -10.22 -7.58
C ILE A 354 13.79 -9.68 -6.80
N LYS A 355 13.58 -8.65 -5.97
CA LYS A 355 14.64 -8.06 -5.15
C LYS A 355 14.18 -7.90 -3.71
N SER A 356 15.00 -8.39 -2.78
CA SER A 356 14.85 -8.12 -1.36
C SER A 356 15.66 -6.90 -0.95
N GLY A 357 15.18 -6.15 0.04
CA GLY A 357 15.88 -5.01 0.59
C GLY A 357 15.15 -4.40 1.79
N TRP A 358 15.57 -3.21 2.18
CA TRP A 358 14.95 -2.44 3.25
C TRP A 358 14.53 -1.08 2.69
N LYS A 359 13.27 -0.68 2.91
CA LYS A 359 12.67 0.55 2.39
C LYS A 359 12.23 1.48 3.52
N SER A 360 12.22 2.78 3.26
CA SER A 360 11.73 3.79 4.21
C SER A 360 10.23 3.60 4.48
N ARG A 361 9.81 3.64 5.73
CA ARG A 361 8.40 3.52 6.14
C ARG A 361 7.58 4.72 5.67
N GLU A 362 7.99 5.92 6.03
CA GLU A 362 7.23 7.15 5.77
C GLU A 362 7.02 7.41 4.27
N GLU A 363 7.96 6.98 3.44
CA GLU A 363 7.87 7.14 1.99
C GLU A 363 6.97 6.10 1.31
N ASN A 364 6.69 4.96 1.95
CA ASN A 364 6.10 3.80 1.28
C ASN A 364 4.84 3.24 1.96
N ILE A 365 4.64 3.49 3.25
CA ILE A 365 3.51 2.97 4.02
C ILE A 365 2.66 4.14 4.52
N PRO A 366 1.44 4.32 4.01
CA PRO A 366 0.53 5.32 4.54
C PRO A 366 0.02 4.88 5.93
N LEU A 367 -0.19 5.85 6.83
CA LEU A 367 -0.77 5.65 8.16
C LEU A 367 -2.26 5.99 8.19
#